data_AF-A0A5C8GK65-F1
#
_entry.id   AF-A0A5C8GK65-F1
#
_cell.length_a   1.000
_cell.length_b   1.000
_cell.length_c   1.000
_cell.angle_alpha   90.00
_cell.angle_beta   90.00
_cell.angle_gamma   90.00
#
_symmetry.space_group_name_H-M   'P 1'
#
loop_
_entity.id
_entity.type
_entity.pdbx_description
1 polymer ?
#
loop_
_entity_poly.entity_id
_entity_poly.type
_entity_poly.pdbx_seq_one_letter_code
_entity_poly.pdbx_strand_id
1 'polypeptide(L)'
;MISQAEKLQDWLMKETHSDLPCDLMTINKCQIIKRNREFTEKEQLEIRNVINQTKDESFKFACYLLLGEKTAAKYHYAKVDEQTKVDMKNWPIMKFAKDLNLEI
;
A
#
# COMPACT_ATOMS: atom_id res chain seq x y z
N MET A 1 18.45 -6.26 -2.53
CA MET A 1 17.02 -6.64 -2.60
C MET A 1 16.11 -5.56 -3.20
N ILE A 2 16.44 -4.26 -3.11
CA ILE A 2 15.59 -3.17 -3.66
C ILE A 2 15.60 -3.14 -5.20
N SER A 3 16.76 -3.39 -5.82
CA SER A 3 16.92 -3.36 -7.27
C SER A 3 16.05 -4.34 -8.05
N GLN A 4 15.67 -5.47 -7.45
CA GLN A 4 14.79 -6.45 -8.12
C GLN A 4 13.31 -6.04 -8.02
N ALA A 5 12.91 -5.39 -6.92
CA ALA A 5 11.55 -4.89 -6.75
C ALA A 5 11.26 -3.70 -7.69
N GLU A 6 12.25 -2.81 -7.87
CA GLU A 6 12.19 -1.72 -8.84
C GLU A 6 12.09 -2.25 -10.27
N LYS A 7 12.96 -3.20 -10.65
CA LYS A 7 12.91 -3.84 -11.97
C LYS A 7 11.58 -4.55 -12.24
N LEU A 8 11.02 -5.22 -11.25
CA LEU A 8 9.72 -5.88 -11.37
C LEU A 8 8.59 -4.86 -11.54
N GLN A 9 8.59 -3.78 -10.75
CA GLN A 9 7.60 -2.71 -10.88
C GLN A 9 7.68 -2.03 -12.24
N ASP A 10 8.89 -1.70 -12.70
CA ASP A 10 9.10 -1.09 -14.02
C ASP A 10 8.67 -2.00 -15.16
N TRP A 11 8.87 -3.32 -15.01
CA TRP A 11 8.38 -4.32 -15.96
C TRP A 11 6.85 -4.37 -15.97
N LEU A 12 6.21 -4.46 -14.80
CA LEU A 12 4.74 -4.47 -14.67
C LEU A 12 4.08 -3.20 -15.23
N MET A 13 4.72 -2.04 -15.08
CA MET A 13 4.20 -0.76 -15.60
C MET A 13 4.35 -0.62 -17.13
N LYS A 14 5.34 -1.31 -17.74
CA LYS A 14 5.58 -1.30 -19.19
C LYS A 14 4.70 -2.32 -19.92
N GLU A 15 4.37 -3.42 -19.26
CA GLU A 15 3.42 -4.40 -19.74
C GLU A 15 2.00 -3.83 -19.56
N THR A 16 1.49 -3.08 -20.53
CA THR A 16 0.12 -2.53 -20.57
C THR A 16 -1.01 -3.59 -20.56
N HIS A 17 -0.69 -4.84 -20.22
CA HIS A 17 -1.53 -6.03 -20.24
C HIS A 17 -1.60 -6.74 -18.87
N SER A 18 -1.21 -6.10 -17.78
CA SER A 18 -1.42 -6.70 -16.47
C SER A 18 -2.88 -6.50 -16.03
N ASP A 19 -3.63 -7.58 -15.80
CA ASP A 19 -4.97 -7.56 -15.14
C ASP A 19 -4.94 -7.02 -13.70
N LEU A 20 -3.81 -6.43 -13.27
CA LEU A 20 -3.60 -5.86 -11.96
C LEU A 20 -4.35 -4.53 -11.84
N PRO A 21 -5.14 -4.33 -10.78
CA PRO A 21 -5.80 -3.05 -10.52
C PRO A 21 -4.78 -1.91 -10.46
N CYS A 22 -5.08 -0.80 -11.13
CA CYS A 22 -4.23 0.40 -11.16
C CYS A 22 -3.86 0.89 -9.74
N ASP A 23 -4.79 0.75 -8.79
CA ASP A 23 -4.60 1.06 -7.37
C ASP A 23 -3.48 0.23 -6.74
N LEU A 24 -3.45 -1.08 -7.01
CA LEU A 24 -2.46 -1.99 -6.45
C LEU A 24 -1.07 -1.70 -7.00
N MET A 25 -0.97 -1.40 -8.30
CA MET A 25 0.29 -0.98 -8.93
C MET A 25 0.81 0.32 -8.31
N THR A 26 -0.09 1.27 -8.05
CA THR A 26 0.25 2.55 -7.39
C THR A 26 0.72 2.33 -5.96
N ILE A 27 0.01 1.52 -5.17
CA ILE A 27 0.39 1.17 -3.80
C ILE A 27 1.77 0.50 -3.77
N ASN A 28 2.05 -0.43 -4.68
CA ASN A 28 3.34 -1.12 -4.75
C ASN A 28 4.50 -0.18 -5.11
N LYS A 29 4.30 0.71 -6.09
CA LYS A 29 5.25 1.79 -6.41
C LYS A 29 5.53 2.65 -5.17
N CYS A 30 4.49 3.08 -4.46
CA CYS A 30 4.62 3.90 -3.26
C CYS A 30 5.34 3.16 -2.11
N GLN A 31 5.14 1.85 -1.96
CA GLN A 31 5.90 1.05 -0.99
C GLN A 31 7.41 1.06 -1.27
N ILE A 32 7.82 0.99 -2.55
CA ILE A 32 9.23 1.04 -2.94
C ILE A 32 9.81 2.42 -2.60
N ILE A 33 9.12 3.49 -2.99
CA ILE A 33 9.55 4.87 -2.72
C ILE A 33 9.72 5.09 -1.21
N LYS A 34 8.74 4.70 -0.40
CA LYS A 34 8.76 4.88 1.06
C LYS A 34 9.90 4.12 1.76
N ARG A 35 10.43 3.05 1.14
CA ARG A 35 11.61 2.34 1.67
C ARG A 35 12.91 3.11 1.44
N ASN A 36 12.95 3.98 0.45
CA ASN A 36 14.15 4.70 0.03
C ASN A 36 14.17 6.14 0.56
N ARG A 37 13.01 6.82 0.60
CA ARG A 37 12.89 8.21 1.05
C ARG A 37 11.46 8.55 1.47
N GLU A 38 11.30 9.75 2.02
CA GLU A 38 9.99 10.35 2.27
C GLU A 38 9.27 10.76 0.97
N PHE A 39 7.93 10.78 1.02
CA PHE A 39 7.10 11.15 -0.12
C PHE A 39 7.12 12.66 -0.37
N THR A 40 7.20 13.03 -1.65
CA THR A 40 6.88 14.38 -2.12
C THR A 40 5.38 14.64 -2.02
N GLU A 41 4.97 15.91 -2.05
CA GLU A 41 3.56 16.29 -2.03
C GLU A 41 2.77 15.65 -3.19
N LYS A 42 3.35 15.60 -4.39
CA LYS A 42 2.73 14.93 -5.55
C LYS A 42 2.45 13.45 -5.28
N GLU A 43 3.38 12.73 -4.67
CA GLU A 43 3.21 11.31 -4.34
C GLU A 43 2.19 11.10 -3.22
N GLN A 44 2.11 12.01 -2.25
CA GLN A 44 1.06 11.98 -1.24
C GLN A 44 -0.32 12.19 -1.90
N LEU A 45 -0.44 13.08 -2.89
CA LEU A 45 -1.67 13.27 -3.66
C LEU A 45 -2.02 12.04 -4.50
N GLU A 46 -1.05 11.35 -5.12
CA GLU A 46 -1.26 10.08 -5.81
C GLU A 46 -1.89 9.03 -4.86
N ILE A 47 -1.37 8.91 -3.64
CA ILE A 47 -1.92 8.01 -2.62
C ILE A 47 -3.34 8.43 -2.20
N ARG A 48 -3.57 9.73 -1.98
CA ARG A 48 -4.92 10.24 -1.64
C ARG A 48 -5.94 10.00 -2.74
N ASN A 49 -5.53 10.03 -4.00
CA ASN A 49 -6.42 9.70 -5.10
C ASN A 49 -6.88 8.23 -5.04
N VAL A 50 -5.97 7.30 -4.75
CA VAL A 50 -6.32 5.88 -4.55
C VAL A 50 -7.33 5.73 -3.40
N ILE A 51 -7.09 6.40 -2.26
CA ILE A 51 -8.01 6.36 -1.11
C ILE A 51 -9.43 6.81 -1.51
N ASN A 52 -9.54 7.88 -2.31
CA ASN A 52 -10.82 8.45 -2.70
C ASN A 52 -11.58 7.59 -3.73
N GLN A 53 -10.86 6.81 -4.53
CA GLN A 53 -11.44 6.00 -5.62
C GLN A 53 -11.79 4.58 -5.16
N THR A 54 -10.94 3.99 -4.31
CA THR A 54 -11.09 2.60 -3.91
C THR A 54 -12.21 2.40 -2.89
N LYS A 55 -12.96 1.30 -3.03
CA LYS A 55 -13.91 0.83 -2.02
C LYS A 55 -13.29 -0.22 -1.09
N ASP A 56 -12.11 -0.72 -1.43
CA ASP A 56 -11.43 -1.77 -0.69
C ASP A 56 -10.77 -1.19 0.57
N GLU A 57 -11.23 -1.65 1.73
CA GLU A 57 -10.73 -1.19 3.03
C GLU A 57 -9.27 -1.62 3.27
N SER A 58 -8.81 -2.72 2.65
CA SER A 58 -7.41 -3.15 2.70
C SER A 58 -6.50 -2.20 1.93
N PHE A 59 -6.98 -1.63 0.81
CA PHE A 59 -6.24 -0.63 0.05
C PHE A 59 -6.21 0.71 0.77
N LYS A 60 -7.33 1.13 1.38
CA LYS A 60 -7.34 2.32 2.24
C LYS A 60 -6.38 2.17 3.42
N PHE A 61 -6.39 1.03 4.10
CA PHE A 61 -5.43 0.71 5.15
C PHE A 61 -3.99 0.86 4.65
N ALA A 62 -3.66 0.23 3.52
CA ALA A 62 -2.34 0.28 2.89
C ALA A 62 -1.90 1.72 2.61
N CYS A 63 -2.78 2.54 2.03
CA CYS A 63 -2.51 3.94 1.72
C CYS A 63 -2.27 4.79 2.98
N TYR A 64 -3.16 4.71 3.98
CA TYR A 64 -2.98 5.45 5.24
C TYR A 64 -1.75 4.99 6.02
N LEU A 65 -1.43 3.70 5.95
CA LEU A 65 -0.21 3.15 6.53
C LEU A 65 1.04 3.77 5.89
N LEU A 66 1.06 3.89 4.56
CA LEU A 66 2.17 4.52 3.82
C LEU A 66 2.31 6.02 4.15
N LEU A 67 1.19 6.73 4.32
CA LEU A 67 1.18 8.13 4.75
C LEU A 67 1.60 8.34 6.22
N GLY A 68 1.74 7.26 7.00
CA GLY A 68 2.03 7.34 8.43
C GLY A 68 0.84 7.79 9.28
N GLU A 69 -0.37 7.83 8.71
CA GLU A 69 -1.60 8.24 9.38
C GLU A 69 -2.18 7.06 10.19
N LYS A 70 -1.51 6.74 11.31
CA LYS A 70 -1.75 5.52 12.12
C LYS A 70 -3.21 5.33 12.54
N THR A 71 -3.89 6.39 12.96
CA THR A 71 -5.30 6.30 13.41
C THR A 71 -6.23 5.90 12.27
N ALA A 72 -6.06 6.52 11.09
CA ALA A 72 -6.86 6.20 9.91
C ALA A 72 -6.55 4.78 9.41
N ALA A 73 -5.27 4.38 9.41
CA ALA A 73 -4.88 3.02 9.08
C ALA A 73 -5.58 2.00 9.99
N LYS A 74 -5.54 2.17 11.33
CA LYS A 74 -6.24 1.26 12.25
C LYS A 74 -7.74 1.19 11.99
N TYR A 75 -8.38 2.32 11.74
CA TYR A 75 -9.80 2.40 11.45
C TYR A 75 -10.19 1.58 10.22
N HIS A 76 -9.42 1.69 9.13
CA HIS A 76 -9.65 0.92 7.92
C HIS A 76 -9.29 -0.56 8.09
N TYR A 77 -8.20 -0.87 8.80
CA TYR A 77 -7.82 -2.25 9.12
C TYR A 77 -8.93 -3.01 9.85
N ALA A 78 -9.58 -2.37 10.84
CA ALA A 78 -10.65 -2.99 11.61
C ALA A 78 -11.84 -3.46 10.74
N LYS A 79 -12.07 -2.79 9.61
CA LYS A 79 -13.16 -3.09 8.67
C LYS A 79 -12.81 -4.12 7.61
N VAL A 80 -11.54 -4.47 7.46
CA VAL A 80 -11.12 -5.57 6.59
C VAL A 80 -11.69 -6.88 7.13
N ASP A 81 -12.14 -7.77 6.26
CA ASP A 81 -12.62 -9.09 6.66
C ASP A 81 -11.48 -9.95 7.22
N GLU A 82 -11.82 -10.91 8.08
CA GLU A 82 -10.84 -11.71 8.80
C GLU A 82 -9.94 -12.56 7.88
N GLN A 83 -10.47 -13.05 6.77
CA GLN A 83 -9.67 -13.85 5.82
C GLN A 83 -8.60 -12.97 5.17
N THR A 84 -8.99 -11.78 4.70
CA THR A 84 -8.04 -10.83 4.13
C THR A 84 -7.03 -10.36 5.18
N LYS A 85 -7.44 -10.13 6.43
CA LYS A 85 -6.49 -9.81 7.52
C LYS A 85 -5.43 -10.89 7.73
N VAL A 86 -5.81 -12.17 7.65
CA VAL A 86 -4.89 -13.31 7.73
C VAL A 86 -3.87 -13.26 6.59
N ASP A 87 -4.34 -13.05 5.36
CA ASP A 87 -3.47 -12.96 4.19
C ASP A 87 -2.52 -11.76 4.28
N MET A 88 -3.03 -10.63 4.75
CA MET A 88 -2.29 -9.39 4.95
C MET A 88 -1.08 -9.55 5.85
N LYS A 89 -1.09 -10.46 6.84
CA LYS A 89 0.06 -10.70 7.74
C LYS A 89 1.35 -11.00 6.96
N ASN A 90 1.23 -11.58 5.76
CA ASN A 90 2.35 -11.92 4.89
C ASN A 90 2.66 -10.88 3.81
N TRP A 91 1.88 -9.80 3.71
CA TRP A 91 2.07 -8.80 2.65
C TRP A 91 3.31 -7.93 2.91
N PRO A 92 4.08 -7.57 1.86
CA PRO A 92 5.29 -6.74 2.00
C PRO A 92 5.07 -5.37 2.66
N ILE A 93 3.83 -4.86 2.63
CA ILE A 93 3.46 -3.57 3.20
C ILE A 93 3.41 -3.59 4.74
N MET A 94 3.20 -4.77 5.34
CA MET A 94 3.16 -4.92 6.81
C MET A 94 4.49 -4.57 7.49
N LYS A 95 5.58 -4.46 6.72
CA LYS A 95 6.84 -3.89 7.20
C LYS A 95 6.66 -2.50 7.83
N PHE A 96 5.72 -1.71 7.34
CA PHE A 96 5.42 -0.37 7.85
C PHE A 96 4.47 -0.39 9.05
N ALA A 97 3.85 -1.54 9.37
CA ALA A 97 2.88 -1.69 10.44
C ALA A 97 3.50 -2.01 11.80
N LYS A 98 4.83 -2.09 11.92
CA LYS A 98 5.52 -2.50 13.17
C LYS A 98 5.16 -1.65 14.39
N ASP A 99 4.84 -0.38 14.19
CA ASP A 99 4.46 0.53 15.27
C ASP A 99 2.93 0.64 15.44
N LEU A 100 2.16 -0.06 14.64
CA LEU A 100 0.74 -0.21 14.87
C LEU A 100 0.57 -1.42 15.78
N ASN A 101 0.17 -1.17 17.02
CA ASN A 101 -0.48 -2.19 17.86
C ASN A 101 -1.83 -2.52 17.22
N LEU A 102 -1.80 -3.28 16.12
CA LEU A 102 -2.95 -3.95 15.54
C LEU A 102 -3.25 -5.12 16.48
N GLU A 103 -4.51 -5.29 16.87
CA GLU A 103 -4.92 -6.52 17.52
C GLU A 103 -4.91 -7.61 16.43
N ILE A 104 -4.02 -8.59 16.59
CA ILE A 104 -3.70 -9.64 15.59
C ILE A 104 -4.31 -10.98 16.00
#